data_AF-A0A6N0ZJZ9-F1
#
_entry.id   AF-A0A6N0ZJZ9-F1
#
_cell.length_a   1.000
_cell.length_b   1.000
_cell.length_c   1.000
_cell.angle_alpha   90.00
_cell.angle_beta   90.00
_cell.angle_gamma   90.00
#
_symmetry.space_group_name_H-M   'P 1'
#
loop_
_entity.id
_entity.type
_entity.pdbx_description
1 polymer ?
#
loop_
_entity_poly.entity_id
_entity_poly.type
_entity_poly.pdbx_seq_one_letter_code
_entity_poly.pdbx_strand_id
1 'polypeptide(L)' 'MHVELLKPHTHAGVGLAPGAILELDDDLARWLIALETARPARTTPTPALLSPAEKSQ' A
#
# COMPACT_ATOMS: atom_id res chain seq x y z
N MET A 1 4.63 -9.54 -5.78
CA MET A 1 3.80 -9.62 -4.56
C MET A 1 3.41 -8.22 -4.12
N HIS A 2 2.16 -7.99 -3.71
CA HIS A 2 1.74 -6.69 -3.18
C HIS A 2 1.81 -6.67 -1.65
N VAL A 3 2.45 -5.65 -1.09
CA VAL A 3 2.52 -5.42 0.35
C VAL A 3 2.04 -4.01 0.69
N GLU A 4 1.39 -3.87 1.83
CA GLU A 4 1.05 -2.58 2.43
C GLU A 4 2.12 -2.20 3.45
N LEU A 5 2.67 -1.01 3.31
CA LEU A 5 3.67 -0.49 4.24
C LEU A 5 3.05 -0.18 5.60
N LEU A 6 3.66 -0.63 6.68
CA LEU A 6 3.28 -0.28 8.05
C LEU A 6 4.07 0.93 8.56
N LYS A 7 5.22 1.20 7.95
CA LYS A 7 6.14 2.29 8.29
C LYS A 7 6.52 3.07 7.03
N PRO A 8 6.95 4.34 7.13
CA PRO A 8 7.43 5.09 5.97
C PRO A 8 8.62 4.36 5.34
N HIS A 9 8.66 4.28 4.01
CA HIS A 9 9.73 3.58 3.29
C HIS A 9 10.09 4.33 2.01
N THR A 10 11.37 4.43 1.68
CA THR A 10 11.82 5.04 0.43
C THR A 10 12.11 3.93 -0.58
N HIS A 11 11.34 3.90 -1.67
CA HIS A 11 11.51 2.95 -2.76
C HIS A 11 11.86 3.68 -4.06
N ALA A 12 12.97 3.29 -4.70
CA ALA A 12 13.48 3.95 -5.92
C ALA A 12 13.63 5.48 -5.80
N GLY A 13 13.96 5.99 -4.62
CA GLY A 13 14.06 7.43 -4.34
C GLY A 13 12.72 8.13 -4.06
N VAL A 14 11.60 7.41 -4.09
CA VAL A 14 10.27 7.92 -3.74
C VAL A 14 9.93 7.54 -2.30
N GLY A 15 9.67 8.55 -1.47
CA GLY A 15 9.17 8.33 -0.10
C GLY A 15 7.71 7.88 -0.12
N LEU A 16 7.43 6.75 0.51
CA LEU A 16 6.10 6.17 0.63
C LEU A 16 5.67 6.22 2.09
N ALA A 17 4.42 6.62 2.30
CA ALA A 17 3.82 6.66 3.63
C ALA A 17 3.35 5.26 4.06
N PRO A 18 3.17 5.02 5.37
CA PRO A 18 2.38 3.89 5.87
C PRO A 18 1.01 3.84 5.19
N GLY A 19 0.54 2.63 4.87
CA GLY A 19 -0.70 2.37 4.13
C GLY A 19 -0.53 2.34 2.61
N ALA A 20 0.62 2.78 2.08
CA ALA A 20 0.88 2.66 0.65
C ALA A 20 1.07 1.20 0.24
N ILE A 21 0.49 0.82 -0.90
CA ILE A 21 0.65 -0.50 -1.51
C ILE A 21 1.83 -0.47 -2.47
N LEU A 22 2.75 -1.42 -2.29
CA LEU A 22 3.94 -1.55 -3.11
C LEU A 22 4.01 -2.93 -3.74
N GLU A 23 4.32 -2.97 -5.03
CA GLU A 23 4.61 -4.21 -5.74
C GLU A 23 6.11 -4.50 -5.63
N LEU A 24 6.45 -5.65 -5.04
CA LEU A 24 7.82 -6.10 -4.83
C LEU A 24 7.96 -7.58 -5.20
N ASP A 25 9.18 -8.02 -5.48
CA ASP A 25 9.50 -9.44 -5.57
C ASP A 25 9.16 -10.21 -4.29
N ASP A 26 8.87 -11.49 -4.41
CA ASP A 26 8.40 -12.33 -3.29
C ASP A 26 9.43 -12.36 -2.14
N ASP A 27 10.72 -12.43 -2.47
CA ASP A 27 11.82 -12.47 -1.50
C ASP A 27 11.89 -11.17 -0.68
N LEU A 28 11.84 -10.02 -1.37
CA LEU A 28 11.89 -8.70 -0.75
C LEU A 28 10.62 -8.41 0.06
N ALA A 29 9.45 -8.80 -0.45
CA ALA A 29 8.19 -8.68 0.26
C ALA A 29 8.20 -9.50 1.56
N ARG A 30 8.68 -10.75 1.52
CA ARG A 30 8.81 -11.60 2.71
C ARG A 30 9.77 -11.02 3.73
N TRP A 31 10.89 -10.46 3.28
CA TRP A 31 11.84 -9.80 4.16
C TRP A 31 11.21 -8.60 4.89
N LEU A 32 10.49 -7.72 4.17
CA LEU A 32 9.79 -6.58 4.80
C LEU A 32 8.68 -7.01 5.78
N ILE A 33 8.00 -8.12 5.48
CA ILE A 33 6.97 -8.70 6.36
C ILE A 33 7.61 -9.26 7.64
N ALA A 34 8.71 -9.99 7.51
CA ALA A 34 9.44 -10.53 8.66
C ALA A 34 9.98 -9.42 9.60
N LEU A 35 10.29 -8.26 9.04
CA LEU A 35 10.71 -7.06 9.79
C LEU A 35 9.53 -6.22 10.32
N GLU A 36 8.29 -6.68 10.16
CA GLU A 36 7.07 -5.96 10.55
C GLU A 36 7.03 -4.53 9.98
N THR A 37 7.64 -4.33 8.81
CA THR A 37 7.70 -3.05 8.09
C THR A 37 6.61 -2.98 7.01
N ALA A 38 6.16 -4.14 6.55
CA ALA A 38 5.04 -4.26 5.63
C ALA A 38 4.16 -5.46 6.02
N ARG A 39 2.94 -5.52 5.49
CA ARG A 39 2.05 -6.68 5.58
C ARG A 39 1.59 -7.09 4.18
N PRO A 40 1.18 -8.35 3.94
CA PRO A 40 0.56 -8.72 2.68
C PRO A 40 -0.62 -7.80 2.38
N ALA A 41 -0.60 -7.13 1.23
CA ALA A 41 -1.70 -6.29 0.82
C ALA A 41 -2.90 -7.21 0.59
N ARG A 42 -3.97 -7.03 1.36
CA ARG A 42 -5.25 -7.62 0.96
C ARG A 42 -5.70 -6.85 -0.26
N THR A 43 -5.86 -7.53 -1.38
CA THR A 43 -6.69 -7.03 -2.48
C THR A 43 -8.13 -7.00 -1.98
N THR A 44 -8.44 -6.07 -1.09
CA THR A 44 -9.79 -5.53 -1.03
C THR A 44 -9.88 -4.69 -2.29
N PRO A 45 -10.65 -5.10 -3.32
CA PRO A 45 -11.08 -4.13 -4.31
C PRO A 45 -11.77 -3.05 -3.49
N THR A 46 -11.14 -1.89 -3.33
CA THR A 46 -11.80 -0.73 -2.76
C THR A 46 -13.06 -0.57 -3.59
N PRO A 47 -14.27 -0.81 -3.05
CA PRO A 47 -15.45 -0.37 -3.76
C PRO A 47 -15.25 1.13 -3.86
N ALA A 48 -15.09 1.62 -5.09
CA ALA A 48 -14.97 3.04 -5.36
C ALA A 48 -15.95 3.75 -4.43
N LEU A 49 -15.42 4.59 -3.54
CA LEU A 49 -16.21 5.51 -2.76
C LEU A 49 -17.02 6.30 -3.78
N LEU A 50 -18.25 5.85 -4.00
CA LEU A 50 -19.30 6.61 -4.65
C LEU A 50 -19.55 7.79 -3.74
N SER A 51 -18.73 8.82 -3.91
CA SER A 51 -19.01 10.16 -3.44
C SER A 51 -19.50 10.95 -4.65
N PRO A 52 -20.79 10.91 -5.02
CA PRO A 52 -21.37 12.02 -5.77
C PRO A 52 -21.62 13.16 -4.78
N ALA A 53 -20.54 13.77 -4.28
CA ALA A 53 -20.62 14.98 -3.47
C ALA A 53 -20.07 16.15 -4.28
N GLU A 54 -20.64 16.41 -5.45
CA GLU A 54 -20.69 17.76 -6.01
C GLU A 54 -21.72 17.85 -7.14
N LYS A 55 -22.97 18.16 -6.78
CA LYS A 55 -23.87 18.93 -7.63
C LYS A 55 -24.61 19.92 -6.72
N SER A 56 -23.92 21.00 -6.40
CA SER A 56 -24.56 22.27 -6.05
C SER A 56 -24.77 23.02 -7.35
N GLN A 57 -25.98 22.98 -7.91
CA GLN A 57 -26.59 24.10 -8.64
C GLN A 57 -28.06 23.83 -8.95
#